data_AF-A0A561WLD9-F1
#
_entry.id   AF-A0A561WLD9-F1
#
_cell.length_a   1.000
_cell.length_b   1.000
_cell.length_c   1.000
_cell.angle_alpha   90.00
_cell.angle_beta   90.00
_cell.angle_gamma   90.00
#
_symmetry.space_group_name_H-M   'P 1'
#
loop_
_entity.id
_entity.type
_entity.pdbx_description
1 polymer ?
#
loop_
_entity_poly.entity_id
_entity_poly.type
_entity_poly.pdbx_seq_one_letter_code
_entity_poly.pdbx_strand_id
1 'polypeptide(L)' 'MALCAAARIGCRLRVEPDRDTITLRLFRLKEDHHTQHAVAGHGERLVAAEPFPFALDAAALVRRR' A
#
# COMPACT_ATOMS: atom_id res chain seq x y z
N MET A 1 -19.12 6.31 3.10
CA MET A 1 -18.25 5.30 3.75
C MET A 1 -17.57 4.46 2.67
N ALA A 2 -16.25 4.22 2.77
CA ALA A 2 -15.53 3.37 1.81
C ALA A 2 -15.81 1.88 2.11
N LEU A 3 -16.14 1.09 1.08
CA LEU A 3 -16.51 -0.33 1.20
C LEU A 3 -15.52 -1.15 2.05
N CYS A 4 -14.22 -0.94 1.89
CA CYS A 4 -13.20 -1.67 2.65
C CYS A 4 -13.26 -1.39 4.17
N ALA A 5 -13.60 -0.17 4.57
CA ALA A 5 -13.71 0.20 5.98
C ALA A 5 -14.98 -0.39 6.59
N ALA A 6 -16.10 -0.33 5.86
CA ALA A 6 -17.35 -0.97 6.25
C ALA A 6 -17.19 -2.50 6.40
N ALA A 7 -16.37 -3.13 5.55
CA ALA A 7 -16.02 -4.55 5.63
C ALA A 7 -14.93 -4.87 6.66
N ARG A 8 -14.47 -3.89 7.47
CA ARG A 8 -13.42 -4.06 8.51
C ARG A 8 -12.11 -4.67 8.00
N ILE A 9 -11.74 -4.40 6.74
CA ILE A 9 -10.46 -4.88 6.18
C ILE A 9 -9.31 -4.14 6.87
N GLY A 10 -8.49 -4.85 7.64
CA GLY A 10 -7.45 -4.26 8.49
C GLY A 10 -6.35 -3.49 7.75
N CYS A 11 -6.02 -3.91 6.52
CA CYS A 11 -5.01 -3.27 5.68
C CYS A 11 -5.49 -3.10 4.24
N ARG A 12 -5.15 -1.97 3.62
CA ARG A 12 -5.43 -1.69 2.21
C ARG A 12 -4.19 -1.13 1.56
N LEU A 13 -3.71 -1.78 0.50
CA LEU A 13 -2.64 -1.25 -0.34
C LEU A 13 -3.25 -0.55 -1.56
N ARG A 14 -2.83 0.70 -1.81
CA ARG A 14 -3.13 1.43 -3.03
C ARG A 14 -1.88 1.52 -3.88
N VAL A 15 -2.01 1.17 -5.15
CA VAL A 15 -0.97 1.32 -6.17
C VAL A 15 -1.34 2.50 -7.05
N GLU A 16 -0.48 3.51 -7.09
CA GLU A 16 -0.68 4.74 -7.85
C GLU A 16 0.37 4.79 -8.98
N PRO A 17 -0.01 4.47 -10.23
CA PRO A 17 0.91 4.55 -11.35
C PRO A 17 1.18 6.00 -11.75
N ASP A 18 2.44 6.30 -12.10
CA ASP A 18 2.87 7.56 -12.70
C ASP A 18 3.89 7.30 -13.81
N ARG A 19 3.48 7.54 -15.07
CA ARG A 19 4.22 7.22 -16.31
C ARG A 19 4.81 5.81 -16.27
N ASP A 20 6.09 5.70 -15.92
CA ASP A 20 6.88 4.47 -15.90
C ASP A 20 7.21 3.97 -14.48
N THR A 21 6.59 4.58 -13.47
CA THR A 21 6.80 4.27 -12.06
C THR A 21 5.48 4.00 -11.35
N ILE A 22 5.57 3.47 -10.12
CA ILE A 22 4.42 3.35 -9.23
C ILE A 22 4.78 3.90 -7.85
N THR A 23 3.79 4.45 -7.17
CA THR A 23 3.83 4.73 -5.74
C THR A 23 2.93 3.75 -5.02
N LEU A 24 3.46 3.10 -4.00
CA LEU A 24 2.73 2.23 -3.09
C LEU A 24 2.30 3.03 -1.86
N ARG A 25 1.01 3.02 -1.52
CA ARG A 25 0.49 3.60 -0.27
C ARG A 25 -0.23 2.55 0.53
N LEU A 26 0.31 2.23 1.70
CA LEU A 26 -0.33 1.33 2.66
C LEU A 26 -1.22 2.13 3.59
N PHE A 27 -2.45 1.69 3.73
CA PHE A 27 -3.41 2.21 4.69
C PHE A 27 -3.78 1.12 5.70
N ARG A 28 -3.97 1.52 6.96
CA ARG A 28 -4.46 0.65 8.03
C ARG A 28 -5.77 1.17 8.57
N LEU A 29 -6.67 0.25 8.88
CA LEU A 29 -7.92 0.58 9.55
C LEU A 29 -7.60 1.02 10.98
N LYS A 30 -8.01 2.24 11.34
CA LYS A 30 -8.06 2.73 12.71
C LYS A 30 -9.51 3.10 12.98
N GLU A 31 -10.08 2.48 14.01
CA GLU A 31 -11.49 2.65 14.39
C GLU A 31 -12.44 2.33 13.21
N ASP A 32 -12.87 3.35 12.49
CA ASP A 32 -13.85 3.29 11.40
C ASP A 32 -13.30 3.75 10.04
N HIS A 33 -12.04 4.18 9.96
CA HIS A 33 -11.46 4.70 8.72
C HIS A 33 -10.02 4.24 8.47
N HIS A 34 -9.65 4.20 7.20
CA HIS A 34 -8.30 3.87 6.78
C HIS A 34 -7.40 5.10 6.87
N THR A 35 -6.33 5.00 7.65
CA THR A 35 -5.29 6.02 7.77
C THR A 35 -4.04 5.58 7.02
N GLN A 36 -3.34 6.50 6.35
CA GLN A 36 -2.08 6.18 5.67
C GLN A 36 -1.05 5.76 6.71
N HIS A 37 -0.47 4.58 6.51
CA HIS A 37 0.52 4.00 7.40
C HIS A 37 1.94 4.13 6.84
N ALA A 38 2.13 3.85 5.54
CA ALA A 38 3.43 3.92 4.89
C ALA A 38 3.30 4.23 3.40
N VAL A 39 4.35 4.78 2.81
CA VAL A 39 4.45 5.09 1.38
C VAL A 39 5.83 4.63 0.90
N ALA A 40 5.89 4.09 -0.33
CA ALA A 40 7.13 3.83 -1.02
C ALA A 40 6.99 4.20 -2.50
N GLY A 41 7.87 5.05 -2.99
CA GLY A 41 7.99 5.44 -4.40
C GLY A 41 8.97 4.56 -5.19
N HIS A 42 9.36 5.04 -6.37
CA HIS A 42 10.32 4.35 -7.23
C HIS A 42 11.67 4.15 -6.54
N GLY A 43 12.18 2.91 -6.56
CA GLY A 43 13.45 2.54 -5.91
C GLY A 43 13.37 2.37 -4.39
N GLU A 44 12.20 2.66 -3.79
CA GLU A 44 11.96 2.45 -2.36
C GLU A 44 11.27 1.11 -2.11
N ARG A 45 11.41 0.62 -0.87
CA ARG A 45 10.78 -0.59 -0.40
C ARG A 45 9.71 -0.26 0.63
N LEU A 46 8.47 -0.65 0.36
CA LEU A 46 7.40 -0.63 1.34
C LEU A 46 7.57 -1.80 2.30
N VAL A 47 7.74 -1.52 3.59
CA VAL A 47 7.87 -2.53 4.64
C VAL A 47 6.74 -2.35 5.65
N ALA A 48 6.17 -3.47 6.11
CA ALA A 48 5.23 -3.47 7.21
C ALA A 48 5.41 -4.73 8.06
N ALA A 49 5.30 -4.60 9.38
CA ALA A 49 5.38 -5.72 10.32
C ALA A 49 4.02 -6.36 10.64
N GLU A 50 2.92 -5.63 10.39
CA GLU A 50 1.55 -6.10 10.63
C GLU A 50 0.67 -5.79 9.40
N PRO A 51 -0.45 -6.52 9.18
CA PRO A 51 -0.96 -7.64 9.99
C PRO A 51 -0.09 -8.90 9.91
N PHE A 52 0.79 -8.99 8.92
CA PHE A 52 1.87 -9.94 8.84
C PHE A 52 3.10 -9.22 8.24
N PRO A 53 4.33 -9.68 8.53
CA PRO A 53 5.52 -9.05 7.97
C PRO A 53 5.58 -9.19 6.46
N PHE A 54 5.84 -8.09 5.75
CA PHE A 54 6.12 -8.12 4.32
C PHE A 54 7.04 -6.97 3.89
N ALA A 55 7.63 -7.14 2.71
CA ALA A 55 8.42 -6.13 2.01
C ALA A 55 8.09 -6.15 0.52
N LEU A 56 7.78 -4.99 -0.06
CA LEU A 56 7.49 -4.82 -1.49
C LEU A 56 8.41 -3.75 -2.07
N ASP A 57 9.13 -4.11 -3.13
CA ASP A 57 9.91 -3.16 -3.93
C ASP A 57 9.00 -2.60 -5.04
N ALA A 58 8.80 -1.29 -5.06
CA ALA A 58 7.94 -0.65 -6.04
C ALA A 58 8.46 -0.81 -7.48
N ALA A 59 9.78 -0.82 -7.67
CA ALA A 59 10.40 -0.99 -8.99
C ALA A 59 10.25 -2.43 -9.52
N ALA A 60 10.16 -3.43 -8.63
CA ALA A 60 9.97 -4.83 -9.02
C ALA A 60 8.56 -5.13 -9.55
N LEU A 61 7.58 -4.28 -9.25
CA LEU A 61 6.17 -4.44 -9.66
C LEU A 61 5.88 -3.81 -11.02
N VAL A 62 6.78 -2.99 -11.57
CA VAL A 62 6.67 -2.45 -12.92
C VAL A 62 7.20 -3.52 -13.90
N ARG A 63 6.37 -3.92 -14.86
CA ARG A 63 6.69 -4.98 -15.83
C ARG A 63 8.01 -4.66 -16.55
N ARG A 64 9.02 -5.52 -16.41
CA ARG A 64 10.17 -5.54 -17.32
C ARG A 64 9.65 -5.98 -18.69
N ARG A 65 9.70 -5.09 -19.68
CA ARG A 65 9.43 -5.46 -21.08
C ARG A 65 10.50 -6.42 -21.59
#